data_AF-A0A7Y2L7J5-F1
#
_entry.id   AF-A0A7Y2L7J5-F1
#
_cell.length_a   1.000
_cell.length_b   1.000
_cell.length_c   1.000
_cell.angle_alpha   90.00
_cell.angle_beta   90.00
_cell.angle_gamma   90.00
#
_symmetry.space_group_name_H-M   'P 1'
#
loop_
_entity.id
_entity.type
_entity.pdbx_description
1 polymer ?
#
loop_
_entity_poly.entity_id
_entity_poly.type
_entity_poly.pdbx_seq_one_letter_code
_entity_poly.pdbx_strand_id
1 'polypeptide(L)'
;METIIKPDIVIIKGNFYGLSSGILGGFGEVDFVFNHTIPKKVLDEFDKLDPKEYVKKVAQDNGIEGKYFGLITAVSMERLRVVKRNEVTAFITAGVKNHNQKINAGTINIILHLEANLQDSALINAIITATEAKSMALLELGYDFTGTSTDAVVVVRDRNCSKFYEYAGPESTLGKFIWEAVKEGVKRSLKD
;
A
#
# COMPACT_ATOMS: atom_id res chain seq x y z
N MET A 1 1.17 -4.01 -16.78
CA MET A 1 0.70 -4.39 -15.44
C MET A 1 -0.62 -5.13 -15.59
N GLU A 2 -0.81 -6.22 -14.85
CA GLU A 2 -2.09 -6.91 -14.69
C GLU A 2 -2.55 -6.76 -13.23
N THR A 3 -3.83 -6.53 -13.01
CA THR A 3 -4.41 -6.40 -11.65
C THR A 3 -5.53 -7.42 -11.48
N ILE A 4 -5.45 -8.20 -10.41
CA ILE A 4 -6.44 -9.19 -10.02
C ILE A 4 -7.03 -8.75 -8.68
N ILE A 5 -8.35 -8.58 -8.62
CA ILE A 5 -9.07 -8.25 -7.39
C ILE A 5 -10.00 -9.41 -7.05
N LYS A 6 -9.83 -9.96 -5.86
CA LYS A 6 -10.66 -11.00 -5.24
C LYS A 6 -11.29 -10.44 -3.96
N PRO A 7 -12.30 -11.12 -3.37
CA PRO A 7 -12.99 -10.63 -2.17
C PRO A 7 -12.09 -10.31 -0.97
N ASP A 8 -10.89 -10.89 -0.90
CA ASP A 8 -9.96 -10.80 0.22
C ASP A 8 -8.54 -10.36 -0.19
N ILE A 9 -8.26 -10.11 -1.47
CA ILE A 9 -6.91 -9.75 -1.92
C ILE A 9 -6.94 -8.93 -3.21
N VAL A 10 -6.05 -7.94 -3.30
CA VAL A 10 -5.63 -7.35 -4.57
C VAL A 10 -4.21 -7.80 -4.88
N ILE A 11 -3.98 -8.24 -6.11
CA ILE A 11 -2.67 -8.69 -6.63
C ILE A 11 -2.36 -7.87 -7.87
N ILE A 12 -1.16 -7.32 -7.91
CA ILE A 12 -0.62 -6.53 -9.03
C ILE A 12 0.58 -7.29 -9.57
N LYS A 13 0.52 -7.67 -10.84
CA LYS A 13 1.58 -8.41 -11.54
C LYS A 13 2.27 -7.53 -12.57
N GLY A 14 3.59 -7.61 -12.62
CA GLY A 14 4.42 -6.90 -13.59
C GLY A 14 5.89 -7.22 -13.45
N ASN A 15 6.75 -6.30 -13.89
CA ASN A 15 8.21 -6.40 -13.77
C ASN A 15 8.70 -5.12 -13.10
N PHE A 16 8.81 -5.19 -11.77
CA PHE A 16 8.98 -4.01 -10.95
C PHE A 16 10.32 -3.99 -10.23
N TYR A 17 10.75 -2.77 -9.89
CA TYR A 17 11.69 -2.53 -8.80
C TYR A 17 11.01 -1.62 -7.79
N GLY A 18 11.21 -1.84 -6.50
CA GLY A 18 10.52 -1.03 -5.51
C GLY A 18 11.07 -1.11 -4.10
N LEU A 19 10.33 -0.47 -3.22
CA LEU A 19 10.56 -0.42 -1.78
C LEU A 19 9.25 -0.71 -1.05
N SER A 20 9.32 -1.59 -0.05
CA SER A 20 8.19 -1.91 0.83
C SER A 20 8.55 -1.67 2.28
N SER A 21 7.65 -1.03 3.03
CA SER A 21 7.72 -0.94 4.50
C SER A 21 6.99 -2.09 5.20
N GLY A 22 6.37 -3.00 4.44
CA GLY A 22 5.60 -4.12 4.97
C GLY A 22 6.47 -5.26 5.53
N ILE A 23 5.81 -6.31 6.01
CA ILE A 23 6.46 -7.55 6.44
C ILE A 23 7.28 -8.13 5.28
N LEU A 24 8.53 -8.54 5.56
CA LEU A 24 9.50 -8.99 4.55
C LEU A 24 9.80 -7.94 3.46
N GLY A 25 9.57 -6.65 3.77
CA GLY A 25 9.88 -5.53 2.89
C GLY A 25 11.37 -5.21 2.81
N GLY A 26 11.67 -4.05 2.23
CA GLY A 26 13.00 -3.64 1.80
C GLY A 26 13.01 -3.25 0.32
N PHE A 27 14.20 -3.10 -0.25
CA PHE A 27 14.38 -2.84 -1.67
C PHE A 27 14.46 -4.13 -2.47
N GLY A 28 13.94 -4.14 -3.69
CA GLY A 28 14.14 -5.28 -4.57
C GLY A 28 13.39 -5.24 -5.88
N GLU A 29 13.82 -6.12 -6.77
CA GLU A 29 13.05 -6.51 -7.94
C GLU A 29 11.93 -7.46 -7.52
N VAL A 30 10.70 -7.17 -7.95
CA VAL A 30 9.52 -7.96 -7.63
C VAL A 30 8.63 -8.11 -8.86
N ASP A 31 8.02 -9.28 -8.98
CA ASP A 31 7.08 -9.63 -10.04
C ASP A 31 5.63 -9.37 -9.60
N PHE A 32 5.40 -9.38 -8.27
CA PHE A 32 4.08 -9.22 -7.67
C PHE A 32 4.09 -8.25 -6.49
N VAL A 33 2.99 -7.50 -6.35
CA VAL A 33 2.65 -6.79 -5.12
C VAL A 33 1.23 -7.16 -4.73
N PHE A 34 0.97 -7.43 -3.46
CA PHE A 34 -0.38 -7.71 -3.00
C PHE A 34 -0.72 -7.06 -1.67
N ASN A 35 -2.02 -6.91 -1.42
CA ASN A 35 -2.57 -6.54 -0.12
C ASN A 35 -3.75 -7.47 0.20
N HIS A 36 -3.65 -8.22 1.29
CA HIS A 36 -4.60 -9.27 1.66
C HIS A 36 -5.34 -8.95 2.96
N THR A 37 -6.67 -9.05 2.93
CA THR A 37 -7.51 -9.01 4.12
C THR A 37 -7.45 -10.33 4.87
N ILE A 38 -6.95 -10.30 6.11
CA ILE A 38 -6.94 -11.48 6.99
C ILE A 38 -8.38 -11.88 7.28
N PRO A 39 -8.81 -13.13 6.98
CA PRO A 39 -10.16 -13.58 7.28
C PRO A 39 -10.46 -13.50 8.78
N LYS A 40 -11.67 -13.10 9.16
CA LYS A 40 -12.06 -12.88 10.57
C LYS A 40 -11.71 -14.06 11.49
N LYS A 41 -11.94 -15.29 11.03
CA LYS A 41 -11.63 -16.51 11.79
C LYS A 41 -10.14 -16.67 12.11
N VAL A 42 -9.27 -16.16 11.24
CA VAL A 42 -7.82 -16.15 11.43
C VAL A 42 -7.40 -14.95 12.27
N LEU A 43 -8.06 -13.80 12.07
CA LEU A 43 -7.78 -12.57 12.80
C LEU A 43 -7.89 -12.74 14.32
N ASP A 44 -8.88 -13.50 14.80
CA ASP A 44 -9.11 -13.78 16.22
C ASP A 44 -7.94 -14.55 16.89
N GLU A 45 -7.09 -15.22 16.10
CA GLU A 45 -5.94 -15.98 16.57
C GLU A 45 -4.61 -15.47 16.00
N PHE A 46 -4.62 -14.31 15.32
CA PHE A 46 -3.47 -13.84 14.54
C PHE A 46 -2.23 -13.57 15.40
N ASP A 47 -2.41 -13.13 16.65
CA ASP A 47 -1.33 -12.91 17.61
C ASP A 47 -0.53 -14.19 17.95
N LYS A 48 -1.06 -15.37 17.62
CA LYS A 48 -0.39 -16.67 17.82
C LYS A 48 0.37 -17.13 16.56
N LEU A 49 0.25 -16.41 15.45
CA LEU A 49 0.88 -16.76 14.18
C LEU A 49 2.17 -15.94 13.99
N ASP A 50 3.11 -16.48 13.22
CA ASP A 50 4.20 -15.68 12.67
C ASP A 50 3.69 -14.91 11.44
N PRO A 51 3.67 -13.56 11.45
CA PRO A 51 3.20 -12.78 10.32
C PRO A 51 4.01 -13.02 9.03
N LYS A 52 5.29 -13.38 9.12
CA LYS A 52 6.15 -13.68 7.96
C LYS A 52 5.70 -14.97 7.29
N GLU A 53 5.44 -16.01 8.06
CA GLU A 53 4.95 -17.30 7.54
C GLU A 53 3.54 -17.15 6.97
N TYR A 54 2.70 -16.31 7.59
CA TYR A 54 1.38 -15.99 7.06
C TYR A 54 1.46 -15.30 5.68
N VAL A 55 2.30 -14.27 5.52
CA VAL A 55 2.49 -13.59 4.22
C VAL A 55 2.98 -14.57 3.14
N LYS A 56 3.92 -15.46 3.48
CA LYS A 56 4.39 -16.50 2.55
C LYS A 56 3.27 -17.46 2.16
N LYS A 57 2.44 -17.88 3.11
CA LYS A 57 1.30 -18.74 2.87
C LYS A 57 0.27 -18.08 1.94
N VAL A 58 -0.05 -16.81 2.16
CA VAL A 58 -0.96 -16.04 1.29
C VAL A 58 -0.46 -16.01 -0.15
N ALA A 59 0.85 -15.80 -0.35
CA ALA A 59 1.46 -15.82 -1.67
C ALA A 59 1.31 -17.20 -2.34
N GLN A 60 1.63 -18.27 -1.62
CA GLN A 60 1.50 -19.66 -2.10
C GLN A 60 0.05 -20.01 -2.46
N ASP A 61 -0.90 -19.73 -1.58
CA ASP A 61 -2.33 -20.04 -1.76
C ASP A 61 -2.94 -19.28 -2.96
N ASN A 62 -2.32 -18.18 -3.39
CA ASN A 62 -2.75 -17.38 -4.53
C ASN A 62 -1.94 -17.62 -5.82
N GLY A 63 -1.05 -18.61 -5.85
CA GLY A 63 -0.26 -18.95 -7.04
C GLY A 63 0.75 -17.87 -7.42
N ILE A 64 1.25 -17.10 -6.44
CA ILE A 64 2.31 -16.11 -6.66
C ILE A 64 3.65 -16.84 -6.78
N GLU A 65 4.04 -17.12 -8.03
CA GLU A 65 5.30 -17.75 -8.41
C GLU A 65 6.30 -16.65 -8.82
N GLY A 66 7.06 -16.12 -7.86
CA GLY A 66 8.04 -15.06 -8.11
C GLY A 66 8.43 -14.26 -6.88
N LYS A 67 9.21 -13.19 -7.08
CA LYS A 67 9.54 -12.24 -6.00
C LYS A 67 8.35 -11.32 -5.75
N TYR A 68 8.07 -11.01 -4.49
CA TYR A 68 6.90 -10.19 -4.16
C TYR A 68 7.12 -9.26 -2.98
N PHE A 69 6.28 -8.21 -2.93
CA PHE A 69 5.97 -7.49 -1.70
C PHE A 69 4.53 -7.78 -1.29
N GLY A 70 4.34 -8.21 -0.03
CA GLY A 70 3.03 -8.56 0.50
C GLY A 70 2.65 -7.67 1.68
N LEU A 71 1.46 -7.08 1.61
CA LEU A 71 0.81 -6.42 2.74
C LEU A 71 -0.35 -7.27 3.23
N ILE A 72 -0.63 -7.18 4.53
CA ILE A 72 -1.80 -7.79 5.17
C ILE A 72 -2.56 -6.74 5.95
N THR A 73 -3.88 -6.92 6.06
CA THR A 73 -4.76 -5.94 6.69
C THR A 73 -5.97 -6.60 7.34
N ALA A 74 -6.51 -5.99 8.40
CA ALA A 74 -7.82 -6.34 8.95
C ALA A 74 -8.98 -5.62 8.24
N VAL A 75 -8.67 -4.72 7.29
CA VAL A 75 -9.63 -3.93 6.53
C VAL A 75 -10.19 -4.77 5.37
N SER A 76 -11.52 -4.78 5.21
CA SER A 76 -12.20 -5.44 4.10
C SER A 76 -11.74 -4.89 2.74
N MET A 77 -11.55 -5.75 1.73
CA MET A 77 -11.29 -5.30 0.35
C MET A 77 -12.44 -4.52 -0.28
N GLU A 78 -13.64 -4.52 0.31
CA GLU A 78 -14.71 -3.59 -0.11
C GLU A 78 -14.32 -2.12 0.07
N ARG A 79 -13.40 -1.84 1.01
CA ARG A 79 -12.81 -0.51 1.22
C ARG A 79 -11.61 -0.24 0.31
N LEU A 80 -11.24 -1.16 -0.58
CA LEU A 80 -10.19 -0.92 -1.57
C LEU A 80 -10.59 0.24 -2.47
N ARG A 81 -9.71 1.24 -2.58
CA ARG A 81 -9.84 2.33 -3.54
C ARG A 81 -8.63 2.31 -4.46
N VAL A 82 -8.92 2.31 -5.76
CA VAL A 82 -7.93 2.44 -6.82
C VAL A 82 -8.06 3.84 -7.41
N VAL A 83 -7.02 4.65 -7.28
CA VAL A 83 -7.01 6.04 -7.74
C VAL A 83 -5.85 6.22 -8.72
N LYS A 84 -6.16 6.62 -9.95
CA LYS A 84 -5.16 6.96 -10.96
C LYS A 84 -4.97 8.47 -11.08
N ARG A 85 -3.71 8.90 -11.14
CA ARG A 85 -3.27 10.28 -11.43
C ARG A 85 -2.04 10.22 -12.33
N ASN A 86 -2.25 10.46 -13.61
CA ASN A 86 -1.21 10.33 -14.65
C ASN A 86 -0.47 8.97 -14.52
N GLU A 87 0.84 8.99 -14.25
CA GLU A 87 1.68 7.80 -14.11
C GLU A 87 1.52 7.06 -12.78
N VAL A 88 0.75 7.59 -11.83
CA VAL A 88 0.56 7.01 -10.50
C VAL A 88 -0.76 6.27 -10.43
N THR A 89 -0.72 5.00 -10.06
CA THR A 89 -1.91 4.25 -9.63
C THR A 89 -1.74 3.86 -8.16
N ALA A 90 -2.62 4.36 -7.31
CA ALA A 90 -2.64 4.08 -5.87
C ALA A 90 -3.75 3.07 -5.53
N PHE A 91 -3.39 1.99 -4.83
CA PHE A 91 -4.30 0.99 -4.27
C PHE A 91 -4.30 1.14 -2.76
N ILE A 92 -5.44 1.48 -2.18
CA ILE A 92 -5.52 1.92 -0.78
C ILE A 92 -6.62 1.18 -0.05
N THR A 93 -6.29 0.63 1.11
CA THR A 93 -7.26 0.16 2.10
C THR A 93 -7.01 0.87 3.41
N ALA A 94 -8.01 1.55 3.92
CA ALA A 94 -7.93 2.32 5.15
C ALA A 94 -9.04 1.92 6.11
N GLY A 95 -8.65 1.68 7.36
CA GLY A 95 -9.56 1.53 8.48
C GLY A 95 -8.94 2.14 9.71
N VAL A 96 -9.63 3.09 10.31
CA VAL A 96 -9.24 3.71 11.58
C VAL A 96 -10.29 3.35 12.62
N LYS A 97 -9.87 3.08 13.86
CA LYS A 97 -10.80 2.74 14.96
C LYS A 97 -10.55 3.65 16.16
N ASN A 98 -11.62 3.90 16.91
CA ASN A 98 -11.59 4.70 18.13
C ASN A 98 -10.66 4.09 19.19
N HIS A 99 -9.89 4.96 19.85
CA HIS A 99 -8.89 4.65 20.89
C HIS A 99 -9.41 3.92 22.15
N ASN A 100 -10.71 3.59 22.22
CA ASN A 100 -11.38 3.00 23.38
C ASN A 100 -11.65 1.48 23.29
N GLN A 101 -11.20 0.79 22.23
CA GLN A 101 -11.35 -0.67 22.11
C GLN A 101 -10.01 -1.39 22.29
N LYS A 102 -9.99 -2.36 23.22
CA LYS A 102 -8.75 -3.00 23.74
C LYS A 102 -8.01 -3.89 22.74
N ILE A 103 -8.65 -4.37 21.68
CA ILE A 103 -7.99 -5.13 20.59
C ILE A 103 -8.74 -4.82 19.32
N ASN A 104 -8.19 -3.96 18.46
CA ASN A 104 -8.60 -3.75 17.07
C ASN A 104 -7.78 -2.61 16.43
N ALA A 105 -6.53 -2.89 16.05
CA ALA A 105 -5.68 -1.92 15.36
C ALA A 105 -6.34 -1.50 14.03
N GLY A 106 -6.44 -0.18 13.81
CA GLY A 106 -6.62 0.33 12.45
C GLY A 106 -5.39 0.03 11.62
N THR A 107 -5.54 0.07 10.29
CA THR A 107 -4.41 0.05 9.36
C THR A 107 -4.75 0.79 8.09
N ILE A 108 -3.77 1.48 7.53
CA ILE A 108 -3.82 2.13 6.24
C ILE A 108 -2.67 1.58 5.40
N ASN A 109 -3.03 0.72 4.44
CA ASN A 109 -2.09 0.15 3.48
C ASN A 109 -2.21 0.88 2.15
N ILE A 110 -1.07 1.25 1.58
CA ILE A 110 -0.97 1.98 0.31
C ILE A 110 0.01 1.23 -0.59
N ILE A 111 -0.42 0.85 -1.79
CA ILE A 111 0.47 0.41 -2.86
C ILE A 111 0.45 1.46 -3.95
N LEU A 112 1.61 1.99 -4.30
CA LEU A 112 1.82 2.88 -5.43
C LEU A 112 2.51 2.11 -6.55
N HIS A 113 1.82 1.98 -7.67
CA HIS A 113 2.42 1.60 -8.94
C HIS A 113 2.71 2.85 -9.77
N LEU A 114 3.96 2.96 -10.22
CA LEU A 114 4.46 4.08 -10.99
C LEU A 114 4.82 3.60 -12.41
N GLU A 115 4.08 4.10 -13.40
CA GLU A 115 4.32 3.89 -14.85
C GLU A 115 5.53 4.72 -15.35
N ALA A 116 6.60 4.77 -14.55
CA ALA A 116 7.81 5.55 -14.77
C ALA A 116 8.99 4.92 -14.01
N ASN A 117 10.19 5.23 -14.47
CA ASN A 117 11.44 4.90 -13.80
C ASN A 117 11.84 6.01 -12.81
N LEU A 118 12.53 5.66 -11.72
CA LEU A 118 12.85 6.60 -10.63
C LEU A 118 14.29 6.47 -10.17
N GLN A 119 14.89 7.54 -9.66
CA GLN A 119 16.09 7.38 -8.84
C GLN A 119 15.75 6.64 -7.53
N ASP A 120 16.69 5.91 -6.94
CA ASP A 120 16.44 5.21 -5.67
C ASP A 120 16.08 6.19 -4.53
N SER A 121 16.68 7.39 -4.51
CA SER A 121 16.29 8.48 -3.62
C SER A 121 14.84 8.93 -3.84
N ALA A 122 14.38 8.96 -5.09
CA ALA A 122 13.01 9.29 -5.42
C ALA A 122 12.01 8.22 -4.94
N LEU A 123 12.37 6.93 -4.94
CA LEU A 123 11.54 5.88 -4.33
C LEU A 123 11.34 6.11 -2.82
N ILE A 124 12.40 6.53 -2.13
CA ILE A 124 12.32 6.87 -0.70
C ILE A 124 11.46 8.11 -0.50
N ASN A 125 11.64 9.15 -1.32
CA ASN A 125 10.79 10.35 -1.29
C ASN A 125 9.31 10.01 -1.54
N ALA A 126 9.01 9.08 -2.45
CA ALA A 126 7.65 8.66 -2.72
C ALA A 126 6.96 8.05 -1.48
N ILE A 127 7.68 7.26 -0.67
CA ILE A 127 7.15 6.77 0.61
C ILE A 127 6.86 7.92 1.57
N ILE A 128 7.78 8.89 1.69
CA ILE A 128 7.59 10.06 2.54
C ILE A 128 6.35 10.85 2.10
N THR A 129 6.25 11.18 0.81
CA THR A 129 5.12 11.93 0.25
C THR A 129 3.80 11.18 0.39
N ALA A 130 3.77 9.86 0.18
CA ALA A 130 2.57 9.06 0.45
C ALA A 130 2.17 9.10 1.93
N THR A 131 3.15 9.06 2.84
CA THR A 131 2.92 9.11 4.29
C THR A 131 2.36 10.47 4.73
N GLU A 132 2.92 11.56 4.21
CA GLU A 132 2.44 12.92 4.48
C GLU A 132 1.04 13.15 3.90
N ALA A 133 0.78 12.69 2.67
CA ALA A 133 -0.53 12.81 2.02
C ALA A 133 -1.61 12.03 2.78
N LYS A 134 -1.29 10.82 3.27
CA LYS A 134 -2.15 10.03 4.16
C LYS A 134 -2.44 10.79 5.46
N SER A 135 -1.41 11.36 6.10
CA SER A 135 -1.57 12.14 7.33
C SER A 135 -2.47 13.35 7.10
N MET A 136 -2.26 14.08 6.00
CA MET A 136 -3.09 15.21 5.61
C MET A 136 -4.55 14.78 5.36
N ALA A 137 -4.76 13.63 4.73
CA ALA A 137 -6.10 13.08 4.53
C ALA A 137 -6.84 12.87 5.85
N LEU A 138 -6.15 12.30 6.86
CA LEU A 138 -6.71 12.08 8.19
C LEU A 138 -7.04 13.39 8.90
N LEU A 139 -6.11 14.36 8.89
CA LEU A 139 -6.32 15.68 9.49
C LEU A 139 -7.50 16.42 8.82
N GLU A 140 -7.60 16.39 7.49
CA GLU A 140 -8.71 17.00 6.74
C GLU A 140 -10.07 16.28 6.98
N LEU A 141 -10.07 15.07 7.55
CA LEU A 141 -11.27 14.36 8.00
C LEU A 141 -11.62 14.62 9.48
N GLY A 142 -10.80 15.39 10.19
CA GLY A 142 -11.01 15.73 11.60
C GLY A 142 -10.39 14.75 12.59
N TYR A 143 -9.53 13.84 12.15
CA TYR A 143 -8.72 13.02 13.06
C TYR A 143 -7.53 13.82 13.61
N ASP A 144 -7.09 13.49 14.82
CA ASP A 144 -5.98 14.11 15.53
C ASP A 144 -4.67 13.27 15.51
N PHE A 145 -4.62 12.27 14.63
CA PHE A 145 -3.47 11.38 14.44
C PHE A 145 -3.06 11.30 12.96
N THR A 146 -1.80 10.94 12.73
CA THR A 146 -1.18 10.92 11.39
C THR A 146 -1.19 9.54 10.72
N GLY A 147 -1.66 8.51 11.44
CA GLY A 147 -1.71 7.14 10.97
C GLY A 147 -2.15 6.18 12.06
N THR A 148 -1.98 4.89 11.79
CA THR A 148 -2.25 3.82 12.75
C THR A 148 -0.95 3.12 13.16
N SER A 149 -1.03 2.18 14.10
CA SER A 149 0.13 1.41 14.58
C SER A 149 0.72 0.45 13.54
N THR A 150 0.01 0.17 12.44
CA THR A 150 0.38 -0.87 11.46
C THR A 150 0.27 -0.43 10.01
N ASP A 151 0.33 0.88 9.75
CA ASP A 151 0.32 1.40 8.37
C ASP A 151 1.51 0.87 7.56
N ALA A 152 1.29 0.56 6.29
CA ALA A 152 2.35 0.12 5.39
C ALA A 152 2.23 0.75 3.99
N VAL A 153 3.38 1.03 3.38
CA VAL A 153 3.49 1.59 2.03
C VAL A 153 4.39 0.72 1.17
N VAL A 154 3.94 0.41 -0.04
CA VAL A 154 4.76 -0.17 -1.11
C VAL A 154 4.81 0.83 -2.25
N VAL A 155 6.00 1.08 -2.79
CA VAL A 155 6.17 1.85 -4.02
C VAL A 155 6.94 0.98 -5.01
N VAL A 156 6.33 0.73 -6.17
CA VAL A 156 6.93 -0.01 -7.27
C VAL A 156 6.94 0.80 -8.55
N ARG A 157 8.07 0.76 -9.26
CA ARG A 157 8.26 1.35 -10.59
C ARG A 157 8.41 0.29 -11.67
N ASP A 158 7.95 0.59 -12.87
CA ASP A 158 8.22 -0.24 -14.05
C ASP A 158 9.70 -0.17 -14.44
N ARG A 159 10.38 -1.32 -14.53
CA ARG A 159 11.83 -1.38 -14.80
C ARG A 159 12.23 -0.97 -16.21
N ASN A 160 11.33 -1.09 -17.18
CA ASN A 160 11.61 -0.87 -18.60
C ASN A 160 10.94 0.41 -19.14
N CYS A 161 10.67 1.40 -18.29
CA CYS A 161 10.06 2.66 -18.70
C CYS A 161 11.14 3.70 -19.06
N SER A 162 10.96 4.40 -20.19
CA SER A 162 11.85 5.49 -20.63
C SER A 162 11.63 6.80 -19.86
N LYS A 163 10.43 7.01 -19.33
CA LYS A 163 10.12 8.17 -18.49
C LYS A 163 10.85 8.05 -17.15
N PHE A 164 11.54 9.09 -16.74
CA PHE A 164 12.38 9.08 -15.54
C PHE A 164 12.11 10.28 -14.63
N TYR A 165 12.06 10.04 -13.31
CA TYR A 165 11.96 11.09 -12.29
C TYR A 165 13.09 10.99 -11.27
N GLU A 166 13.78 12.11 -11.04
CA GLU A 166 14.83 12.25 -10.03
C GLU A 166 14.28 12.52 -8.62
N TYR A 167 13.06 13.05 -8.55
CA TYR A 167 12.42 13.47 -7.31
C TYR A 167 10.97 13.01 -7.26
N ALA A 168 10.52 12.64 -6.06
CA ALA A 168 9.11 12.34 -5.78
C ALA A 168 8.59 13.03 -4.51
N GLY A 169 9.30 14.05 -4.02
CA GLY A 169 8.84 14.88 -2.90
C GLY A 169 7.60 15.71 -3.25
N PRO A 170 6.85 16.25 -2.27
CA PRO A 170 5.49 16.79 -2.49
C PRO A 170 5.40 17.91 -3.55
N GLU A 171 6.45 18.70 -3.72
CA GLU A 171 6.48 19.79 -4.71
C GLU A 171 6.90 19.37 -6.13
N SER A 172 7.50 18.17 -6.26
CA SER A 172 7.87 17.62 -7.56
C SER A 172 6.64 17.19 -8.35
N THR A 173 6.76 17.13 -9.68
CA THR A 173 5.66 16.70 -10.57
C THR A 173 5.09 15.34 -10.17
N LEU A 174 5.96 14.34 -9.96
CA LEU A 174 5.54 13.00 -9.55
C LEU A 174 4.96 12.99 -8.13
N GLY A 175 5.58 13.73 -7.20
CA GLY A 175 5.09 13.83 -5.83
C GLY A 175 3.71 14.46 -5.72
N LYS A 176 3.37 15.45 -6.56
CA LYS A 176 2.00 16.02 -6.64
C LYS A 176 0.97 14.95 -7.04
N PHE A 177 1.28 14.11 -8.03
CA PHE A 177 0.39 13.03 -8.44
C PHE A 177 0.22 11.97 -7.34
N ILE A 178 1.31 11.60 -6.65
CA ILE A 178 1.27 10.71 -5.49
C ILE A 178 0.39 11.32 -4.39
N TRP A 179 0.63 12.59 -4.06
CA TRP A 179 -0.08 13.30 -3.00
C TRP A 179 -1.59 13.32 -3.25
N GLU A 180 -2.00 13.71 -4.45
CA GLU A 180 -3.40 13.76 -4.84
C GLU A 180 -4.06 12.38 -4.82
N ALA A 181 -3.40 11.37 -5.41
CA ALA A 181 -3.95 10.02 -5.48
C ALA A 181 -4.11 9.40 -4.09
N VAL A 182 -3.10 9.56 -3.21
CA VAL A 182 -3.14 9.04 -1.85
C VAL A 182 -4.17 9.77 -1.00
N LYS A 183 -4.18 11.10 -1.03
CA LYS A 183 -5.10 11.89 -0.22
C LYS A 183 -6.56 11.60 -0.59
N GLU A 184 -6.87 11.49 -1.88
CA GLU A 184 -8.20 11.09 -2.34
C GLU A 184 -8.53 9.66 -1.90
N GLY A 185 -7.64 8.70 -2.17
CA GLY A 185 -7.91 7.29 -1.93
C GLY A 185 -8.11 6.97 -0.45
N VAL A 186 -7.32 7.56 0.45
CA VAL A 186 -7.50 7.42 1.90
C VAL A 186 -8.87 7.96 2.33
N LYS A 187 -9.25 9.16 1.86
CA LYS A 187 -10.56 9.74 2.20
C LYS A 187 -11.73 8.87 1.74
N ARG A 188 -11.67 8.38 0.50
CA ARG A 188 -12.72 7.51 -0.07
C ARG A 188 -12.78 6.15 0.62
N SER A 189 -11.64 5.60 1.02
CA SER A 189 -11.56 4.29 1.70
C SER A 189 -12.11 4.34 3.14
N LEU A 190 -12.07 5.51 3.77
CA LEU A 190 -12.63 5.72 5.11
C LEU A 190 -14.13 6.04 5.11
N LYS A 191 -14.63 6.76 4.10
CA LYS A 191 -16.04 7.21 4.02
C LYS A 191 -17.00 6.23 3.39
N ASP A 192 -16.55 5.55 2.33
CA ASP A 192 -17.36 4.69 1.46
C ASP A 192 -17.00 3.22 1.66
#